data_AF-A0A970IPE4-F1
#
_entry.id   AF-A0A970IPE4-F1
#
_cell.length_a   1.000
_cell.length_b   1.000
_cell.length_c   1.000
_cell.angle_alpha   90.00
_cell.angle_beta   90.00
_cell.angle_gamma   90.00
#
_symmetry.space_group_name_H-M   'P 1'
#
loop_
_entity.id
_entity.type
_entity.pdbx_description
1 polymer ?
#
loop_
_entity_poly.entity_id
_entity_poly.type
_entity_poly.pdbx_seq_one_letter_code
_entity_poly.pdbx_strand_id
1 'polypeptide(L)'
;MKRDFTLKIYEDLLDAMIEAGYSFQTFWDYLKAPDEKVVILRHDVDKRPGNALITAEIEHVKGLKASYYFRIVPESLQVDKLQKIKALGHEIGYHYEDMDPAKGDAEKAIVSFEENLAKLRKLAPIETICMHGSPLSKYDNRELWKHYDYRDYGIIGEPYFDLDYAEIFYITDTGRKWNNKDASLRDK
;
A
#
# COMPACT_ATOMS: atom_id res chain seq x y z
N MET A 1 5.31 25.37 -18.09
CA MET A 1 5.02 24.80 -16.75
C MET A 1 5.66 23.43 -16.66
N LYS A 2 6.49 23.16 -15.65
CA LYS A 2 6.97 21.80 -15.34
C LYS A 2 5.75 21.00 -14.87
N ARG A 3 5.46 19.86 -15.50
CA ARG A 3 4.38 18.97 -15.08
C ARG A 3 4.83 18.18 -13.86
N ASP A 4 4.05 18.18 -12.80
CA ASP A 4 4.27 17.34 -11.61
C ASP A 4 3.69 15.93 -11.81
N PHE A 5 4.04 14.98 -10.93
CA PHE A 5 3.60 13.57 -10.97
C PHE A 5 3.91 12.86 -12.30
N THR A 6 5.16 12.97 -12.74
CA THR A 6 5.68 12.26 -13.91
C THR A 6 6.69 11.20 -13.50
N LEU A 7 6.86 10.15 -14.29
CA LEU A 7 7.87 9.11 -14.03
C LEU A 7 9.27 9.70 -13.90
N LYS A 8 9.61 10.74 -14.68
CA LYS A 8 10.90 11.40 -14.57
C LYS A 8 11.11 12.07 -13.21
N ILE A 9 10.09 12.75 -12.68
CA ILE A 9 10.15 13.36 -11.34
C ILE A 9 10.23 12.28 -10.27
N TYR A 10 9.53 11.16 -10.45
CA TYR A 10 9.62 10.02 -9.55
C TYR A 10 11.04 9.43 -9.52
N GLU A 11 11.65 9.22 -10.68
CA GLU A 11 13.05 8.79 -10.78
C GLU A 11 14.00 9.78 -10.09
N ASP A 12 13.85 11.09 -10.34
CA ASP A 12 14.67 12.13 -9.71
C ASP A 12 14.51 12.12 -8.18
N LEU A 13 13.30 11.83 -7.67
CA LEU A 13 13.04 11.70 -6.22
C LEU A 13 13.77 10.49 -5.62
N LEU A 14 13.68 9.33 -6.29
CA LEU A 14 14.39 8.12 -5.86
C LEU A 14 15.90 8.35 -5.86
N ASP A 15 16.44 8.98 -6.91
CA ASP A 15 17.87 9.28 -7.01
C ASP A 15 18.32 10.21 -5.89
N ALA A 16 17.55 11.25 -5.56
CA ALA A 16 17.86 12.13 -4.44
C ALA A 16 17.89 11.39 -3.08
N MET A 17 16.98 10.44 -2.85
CA MET A 17 16.96 9.63 -1.64
C MET A 17 18.15 8.66 -1.59
N ILE A 18 18.51 8.03 -2.71
CA ILE A 18 19.69 7.17 -2.82
C ILE A 18 20.97 7.97 -2.55
N GLU A 19 21.15 9.13 -3.19
CA GLU A 19 22.31 10.00 -3.01
C GLU A 19 22.41 10.53 -1.57
N ALA A 20 21.27 10.77 -0.93
CA ALA A 20 21.22 11.11 0.49
C ALA A 20 21.56 9.94 1.42
N GLY A 21 21.72 8.72 0.90
CA GLY A 21 22.14 7.54 1.65
C GLY A 21 21.02 6.84 2.41
N TYR A 22 19.79 6.89 1.92
CA TYR A 22 18.69 6.09 2.47
C TYR A 22 18.72 4.65 1.93
N SER A 23 18.45 3.67 2.80
CA SER A 23 18.07 2.33 2.36
C SER A 23 16.58 2.28 2.02
N PHE A 24 16.17 1.23 1.31
CA PHE A 24 14.79 1.02 0.90
C PHE A 24 14.32 -0.34 1.38
N GLN A 25 13.30 -0.34 2.25
CA GLN A 25 12.69 -1.55 2.79
C GLN A 25 11.25 -1.64 2.31
N THR A 26 10.80 -2.86 2.04
CA THR A 26 9.36 -3.13 2.00
C THR A 26 8.78 -2.86 3.40
N PHE A 27 7.48 -2.60 3.50
CA PHE A 27 6.83 -2.46 4.80
C PHE A 27 7.02 -3.71 5.65
N TRP A 28 6.91 -4.90 5.04
CA TRP A 28 7.23 -6.16 5.74
C TRP A 28 8.66 -6.21 6.29
N ASP A 29 9.67 -5.88 5.46
CA ASP A 29 11.07 -5.90 5.89
C ASP A 29 11.30 -4.93 7.06
N TYR A 30 10.72 -3.73 6.97
CA TYR A 30 10.79 -2.71 8.01
C TYR A 30 10.20 -3.18 9.35
N LEU A 31 9.03 -3.81 9.33
CA LEU A 31 8.40 -4.35 10.54
C LEU A 31 9.22 -5.46 11.21
N LYS A 32 10.04 -6.18 10.44
CA LYS A 32 10.89 -7.27 10.96
C LYS A 32 12.22 -6.77 11.49
N ALA A 33 12.87 -5.87 10.77
CA ALA A 33 14.20 -5.37 11.09
C ALA A 33 14.37 -3.97 10.47
N PRO A 34 13.92 -2.91 11.17
CA PRO A 34 13.98 -1.56 10.61
C PRO A 34 15.43 -1.08 10.49
N ASP A 35 15.79 -0.57 9.32
CA ASP A 35 17.04 0.16 9.14
C ASP A 35 16.95 1.56 9.78
N GLU A 36 18.09 2.10 10.25
CA GLU A 36 18.14 3.41 10.90
C GLU A 36 17.77 4.58 9.96
N LYS A 37 18.16 4.48 8.69
CA LYS A 37 17.94 5.53 7.69
C LYS A 37 17.28 4.95 6.45
N VAL A 38 15.95 4.89 6.49
CA VAL A 38 15.16 4.08 5.57
C VAL A 38 14.02 4.87 4.91
N VAL A 39 13.69 4.46 3.69
CA VAL A 39 12.48 4.84 2.98
C VAL A 39 11.61 3.61 2.79
N ILE A 40 10.33 3.74 3.11
CA ILE A 40 9.30 2.75 2.80
C ILE A 40 8.46 3.30 1.65
N LEU A 41 8.58 2.69 0.47
CA LEU A 41 7.75 3.03 -0.69
C LEU A 41 6.47 2.18 -0.65
N ARG A 42 5.34 2.84 -0.40
CA ARG A 42 4.01 2.23 -0.40
C ARG A 42 3.22 2.71 -1.62
N HIS A 43 2.68 1.76 -2.39
CA HIS A 43 1.86 2.05 -3.57
C HIS A 43 0.48 1.40 -3.47
N ASP A 44 -0.55 2.23 -3.64
CA ASP A 44 -1.94 1.77 -3.77
C ASP A 44 -2.25 1.46 -5.23
N VAL A 45 -2.59 0.20 -5.54
CA VAL A 45 -2.86 -0.26 -6.90
C VAL A 45 -4.36 -0.17 -7.18
N ASP A 46 -4.91 1.04 -7.34
CA ASP A 46 -6.38 1.20 -7.34
C ASP A 46 -7.11 0.91 -8.65
N LYS A 47 -6.62 1.49 -9.76
CA LYS A 47 -7.36 1.52 -11.05
C LYS A 47 -6.52 1.21 -12.27
N ARG A 48 -5.19 1.36 -12.16
CA ARG A 48 -4.26 1.23 -13.29
C ARG A 48 -3.02 0.44 -12.89
N PRO A 49 -3.14 -0.90 -12.73
CA PRO A 49 -2.01 -1.76 -12.36
C PRO A 49 -0.85 -1.72 -13.35
N GLY A 50 -1.11 -1.38 -14.61
CA GLY A 50 -0.06 -1.13 -15.60
C GLY A 50 0.86 0.04 -15.23
N ASN A 51 0.34 1.09 -14.60
CA ASN A 51 1.18 2.19 -14.12
C ASN A 51 2.00 1.76 -12.90
N ALA A 52 1.40 1.02 -11.97
CA ALA A 52 2.11 0.45 -10.83
C ALA A 52 3.26 -0.47 -11.27
N LEU A 53 3.06 -1.26 -12.33
CA LEU A 53 4.12 -2.09 -12.89
C LEU A 53 5.28 -1.24 -13.45
N ILE A 54 5.01 -0.13 -14.12
CA ILE A 54 6.08 0.76 -14.61
C ILE A 54 6.88 1.34 -13.44
N THR A 55 6.21 1.75 -12.37
CA THR A 55 6.86 2.21 -11.13
C THR A 55 7.75 1.10 -10.53
N ALA A 56 7.24 -0.13 -10.46
CA ALA A 56 7.98 -1.28 -9.95
C ALA A 56 9.22 -1.59 -10.82
N GLU A 57 9.10 -1.51 -12.14
CA GLU A 57 10.23 -1.71 -13.05
C GLU A 57 11.34 -0.66 -12.82
N ILE A 58 10.97 0.61 -12.59
CA ILE A 58 11.92 1.69 -12.27
C ILE A 58 12.65 1.40 -10.95
N GLU A 59 11.91 1.04 -9.90
CA GLU A 59 12.46 0.72 -8.59
C GLU A 59 13.41 -0.48 -8.66
N HIS A 60 12.99 -1.54 -9.36
CA HIS A 60 13.79 -2.74 -9.56
C HIS A 60 15.11 -2.45 -10.28
N VAL A 61 15.07 -1.66 -11.36
CA VAL A 61 16.28 -1.26 -12.11
C VAL A 61 17.26 -0.49 -11.22
N LYS A 62 16.76 0.27 -10.25
CA LYS A 62 17.57 0.98 -9.25
C LYS A 62 17.98 0.11 -8.05
N GLY A 63 17.60 -1.17 -8.02
CA GLY A 63 17.90 -2.10 -6.93
C GLY A 63 17.07 -1.87 -5.67
N LEU A 64 15.93 -1.19 -5.77
CA LEU A 64 15.07 -0.82 -4.65
C LEU A 64 13.93 -1.84 -4.46
N LYS A 65 13.41 -1.90 -3.24
CA LYS A 65 12.21 -2.65 -2.91
C LYS A 65 11.10 -1.71 -2.44
N ALA A 66 9.86 -2.12 -2.66
CA ALA A 66 8.66 -1.36 -2.35
C ALA A 66 7.48 -2.32 -2.09
N SER A 67 6.38 -1.79 -1.57
CA SER A 67 5.17 -2.53 -1.22
C SER A 67 3.99 -2.08 -2.08
N TYR A 68 3.35 -3.03 -2.75
CA TYR A 68 2.21 -2.79 -3.64
C TYR A 68 0.94 -3.43 -3.10
N TYR A 69 -0.04 -2.61 -2.76
CA TYR A 69 -1.29 -3.06 -2.16
C TYR A 69 -2.38 -3.15 -3.23
N PHE A 70 -2.92 -4.36 -3.43
CA PHE A 70 -3.97 -4.64 -4.43
C PHE A 70 -5.34 -4.74 -3.78
N ARG A 71 -6.36 -4.17 -4.43
CA ARG A 71 -7.78 -4.35 -4.07
C ARG A 71 -8.32 -5.61 -4.73
N ILE A 72 -9.38 -6.20 -4.16
CA ILE A 72 -10.10 -7.34 -4.77
C ILE A 72 -11.24 -6.83 -5.68
N VAL A 73 -10.88 -6.00 -6.66
CA VAL A 73 -11.81 -5.54 -7.72
C VAL A 73 -11.16 -5.68 -9.10
N PRO A 74 -11.93 -5.90 -10.18
CA PRO A 74 -11.37 -6.18 -11.51
C PRO A 74 -10.43 -5.09 -12.06
N GLU A 75 -10.67 -3.82 -11.73
CA GLU A 75 -9.82 -2.73 -12.20
C GLU A 75 -8.44 -2.71 -11.53
N SER A 76 -8.32 -3.30 -10.33
CA SER A 76 -7.10 -3.39 -9.54
C SER A 76 -6.41 -4.75 -9.70
N LEU A 77 -7.14 -5.85 -9.51
CA LEU A 77 -6.56 -7.20 -9.49
C LEU A 77 -6.34 -7.75 -10.90
N GLN A 78 -5.34 -7.21 -11.59
CA GLN A 78 -4.80 -7.77 -12.82
C GLN A 78 -3.69 -8.76 -12.45
N VAL A 79 -4.02 -10.05 -12.46
CA VAL A 79 -3.14 -11.14 -11.99
C VAL A 79 -1.78 -11.12 -12.70
N ASP A 80 -1.73 -10.83 -13.99
CA ASP A 80 -0.48 -10.75 -14.75
C ASP A 80 0.43 -9.61 -14.26
N LYS A 81 -0.13 -8.47 -13.86
CA LYS A 81 0.62 -7.32 -13.32
C LYS A 81 1.11 -7.62 -11.91
N LEU A 82 0.25 -8.17 -11.06
CA LEU A 82 0.61 -8.59 -9.69
C LEU A 82 1.78 -9.57 -9.72
N GLN A 83 1.70 -10.62 -10.55
CA GLN A 83 2.77 -11.62 -10.64
C GLN A 83 4.08 -11.03 -11.16
N LYS A 84 4.03 -10.06 -12.09
CA LYS A 84 5.23 -9.35 -12.56
C LYS A 84 5.85 -8.50 -11.47
N ILE A 85 5.06 -7.70 -10.75
CA ILE A 85 5.56 -6.86 -9.63
C ILE A 85 6.20 -7.74 -8.55
N LYS A 86 5.56 -8.86 -8.20
CA LYS A 86 6.12 -9.87 -7.30
C LYS A 86 7.45 -10.44 -7.82
N ALA A 87 7.53 -10.79 -9.11
CA ALA A 87 8.74 -11.35 -9.72
C ALA A 87 9.92 -10.35 -9.76
N LEU A 88 9.64 -9.04 -9.72
CA LEU A 88 10.64 -7.98 -9.57
C LEU A 88 11.17 -7.86 -8.11
N GLY A 89 10.62 -8.64 -7.16
CA GLY A 89 11.09 -8.68 -5.78
C GLY A 89 10.40 -7.71 -4.84
N HIS A 90 9.31 -7.08 -5.27
CA HIS A 90 8.49 -6.21 -4.43
C HIS A 90 7.52 -7.01 -3.55
N GLU A 91 7.13 -6.40 -2.43
CA GLU A 91 6.08 -6.93 -1.56
C GLU A 91 4.71 -6.74 -2.21
N ILE A 92 3.84 -7.75 -2.05
CA ILE A 92 2.43 -7.66 -2.41
C ILE A 92 1.61 -7.68 -1.12
N GLY A 93 0.80 -6.65 -0.90
CA GLY A 93 -0.11 -6.54 0.24
C GLY A 93 -1.57 -6.49 -0.19
N TYR A 94 -2.48 -6.61 0.79
CA TYR A 94 -3.92 -6.44 0.55
C TYR A 94 -4.37 -5.00 0.82
N HIS A 95 -4.85 -4.32 -0.22
CA HIS A 95 -5.51 -3.03 -0.10
C HIS A 95 -6.99 -3.22 0.27
N TYR A 96 -7.26 -3.44 1.56
CA TYR A 96 -8.55 -3.92 2.02
C TYR A 96 -9.60 -2.81 2.03
N GLU A 97 -10.84 -3.15 1.68
CA GLU A 97 -11.95 -2.20 1.66
C GLU A 97 -13.27 -2.79 2.16
N ASP A 98 -13.22 -3.86 2.94
CA ASP A 98 -14.37 -4.74 3.19
C ASP A 98 -15.52 -4.11 4.00
N MET A 99 -15.26 -3.09 4.84
CA MET A 99 -16.32 -2.40 5.59
C MET A 99 -17.24 -1.59 4.69
N ASP A 100 -16.70 -1.03 3.61
CA ASP A 100 -17.45 -0.17 2.70
C ASP A 100 -18.56 -0.95 1.94
N PRO A 101 -18.25 -2.04 1.20
CA PRO A 101 -19.26 -2.92 0.60
C PRO A 101 -20.21 -3.55 1.63
N ALA A 102 -19.71 -3.85 2.84
CA ALA A 102 -20.52 -4.38 3.93
C ALA A 102 -21.43 -3.33 4.60
N LYS A 103 -21.33 -2.05 4.20
CA LYS A 103 -22.10 -0.94 4.78
C LYS A 103 -21.92 -0.80 6.29
N GLY A 104 -20.69 -1.00 6.76
CA GLY A 104 -20.31 -0.91 8.17
C GLY A 104 -20.72 -2.10 9.03
N ASP A 105 -21.23 -3.17 8.43
CA ASP A 105 -21.53 -4.42 9.12
C ASP A 105 -20.23 -5.23 9.30
N ALA A 106 -19.68 -5.22 10.52
CA ALA A 106 -18.39 -5.84 10.82
C ALA A 106 -18.41 -7.37 10.62
N GLU A 107 -19.53 -8.05 10.90
CA GLU A 107 -19.65 -9.50 10.72
C GLU A 107 -19.62 -9.87 9.23
N LYS A 108 -20.26 -9.06 8.37
CA LYS A 108 -20.15 -9.27 6.90
C LYS A 108 -18.78 -8.89 6.37
N ALA A 109 -18.21 -7.80 6.88
CA ALA A 109 -16.91 -7.30 6.45
C ALA A 109 -15.80 -8.31 6.74
N ILE A 110 -15.81 -8.97 7.90
CA ILE A 110 -14.76 -9.94 8.24
C ILE A 110 -14.82 -11.19 7.34
N VAL A 111 -16.02 -11.69 7.03
CA VAL A 111 -16.19 -12.80 6.09
C VAL A 111 -15.67 -12.41 4.69
N SER A 112 -15.99 -11.20 4.24
CA SER A 112 -15.45 -10.67 2.97
C SER A 112 -13.93 -10.59 3.02
N PHE A 113 -13.35 -10.08 4.10
CA PHE A 113 -11.92 -9.95 4.29
C PHE A 113 -11.22 -11.32 4.21
N GLU A 114 -11.74 -12.32 4.91
CA GLU A 114 -11.22 -13.70 4.90
C GLU A 114 -11.20 -14.29 3.48
N GLU A 115 -12.33 -14.21 2.77
CA GLU A 115 -12.45 -14.72 1.41
C GLU A 115 -11.49 -14.01 0.45
N ASN A 116 -11.36 -12.69 0.59
CA ASN A 116 -10.53 -11.84 -0.26
C ASN A 116 -9.03 -12.06 0.02
N LEU A 117 -8.65 -12.17 1.28
CA LEU A 117 -7.31 -12.53 1.70
C LEU A 117 -6.94 -13.93 1.19
N ALA A 118 -7.84 -14.91 1.28
CA ALA A 118 -7.63 -16.25 0.74
C ALA A 118 -7.46 -16.25 -0.79
N LYS A 119 -8.18 -15.38 -1.52
CA LYS A 119 -8.00 -15.19 -2.97
C LYS A 119 -6.61 -14.63 -3.28
N LEU A 120 -6.16 -13.58 -2.59
CA LEU A 120 -4.83 -13.00 -2.81
C LEU A 120 -3.70 -13.95 -2.43
N ARG A 121 -3.87 -14.74 -1.34
CA ARG A 121 -2.86 -15.70 -0.89
C ARG A 121 -2.59 -16.85 -1.86
N LYS A 122 -3.51 -17.11 -2.79
CA LYS A 122 -3.25 -18.01 -3.94
C LYS A 122 -2.23 -17.42 -4.93
N LEU A 123 -1.98 -16.11 -4.89
CA LEU A 123 -1.14 -15.38 -5.83
C LEU A 123 0.20 -14.94 -5.21
N ALA A 124 0.20 -14.50 -3.95
CA ALA A 124 1.38 -13.98 -3.26
C ALA A 124 1.29 -14.19 -1.73
N PRO A 125 2.42 -14.22 -0.99
CA PRO A 125 2.38 -14.26 0.47
C PRO A 125 1.91 -12.90 1.01
N ILE A 126 0.64 -12.84 1.41
CA ILE A 126 0.05 -11.62 1.96
C ILE A 126 0.21 -11.64 3.48
N GLU A 127 1.13 -10.82 3.98
CA GLU A 127 1.44 -10.68 5.41
C GLU A 127 1.29 -9.24 5.92
N THR A 128 1.11 -8.26 5.03
CA THR A 128 0.74 -6.90 5.38
C THR A 128 -0.53 -6.49 4.64
N ILE A 129 -1.26 -5.55 5.23
CA ILE A 129 -2.46 -4.97 4.66
C ILE A 129 -2.38 -3.46 4.76
N CYS A 130 -3.15 -2.75 3.92
CA CYS A 130 -3.30 -1.31 4.06
C CYS A 130 -4.70 -0.89 3.66
N MET A 131 -5.33 -0.01 4.44
CA MET A 131 -6.71 0.39 4.17
C MET A 131 -6.80 1.07 2.79
N HIS A 132 -7.78 0.70 1.99
CA HIS A 132 -8.23 1.56 0.91
C HIS A 132 -9.15 2.64 1.49
N GLY A 133 -8.87 3.88 1.10
CA GLY A 133 -9.53 5.05 1.65
C GLY A 133 -10.99 5.21 1.24
N SER A 134 -11.54 4.48 0.27
CA SER A 134 -12.94 4.56 -0.21
C SER A 134 -13.55 5.97 -0.11
N PRO A 135 -13.02 6.98 -0.84
CA PRO A 135 -13.25 8.41 -0.54
C PRO A 135 -14.71 8.87 -0.65
N LEU A 136 -15.56 8.12 -1.34
CA LEU A 136 -16.99 8.41 -1.48
C LEU A 136 -17.86 7.69 -0.42
N SER A 137 -17.26 6.83 0.38
CA SER A 137 -17.96 6.08 1.42
C SER A 137 -17.93 6.82 2.74
N LYS A 138 -19.00 6.70 3.52
CA LYS A 138 -19.02 7.16 4.92
C LYS A 138 -18.38 6.15 5.88
N TYR A 139 -18.13 4.92 5.43
CA TYR A 139 -17.57 3.85 6.25
C TYR A 139 -16.04 3.88 6.14
N ASP A 140 -15.37 3.92 7.28
CA ASP A 140 -13.93 3.81 7.38
C ASP A 140 -13.55 2.32 7.49
N ASN A 141 -12.68 1.85 6.60
CA ASN A 141 -12.29 0.45 6.55
C ASN A 141 -11.49 0.00 7.77
N ARG A 142 -10.78 0.90 8.45
CA ARG A 142 -10.05 0.61 9.68
C ARG A 142 -10.98 0.19 10.83
N GLU A 143 -12.26 0.58 10.77
CA GLU A 143 -13.24 0.25 11.81
C GLU A 143 -13.41 -1.27 11.99
N LEU A 144 -13.12 -2.08 10.96
CA LEU A 144 -13.13 -3.54 11.07
C LEU A 144 -12.27 -4.02 12.25
N TRP A 145 -11.12 -3.37 12.46
CA TRP A 145 -10.13 -3.77 13.45
C TRP A 145 -10.44 -3.30 14.87
N LYS A 146 -11.56 -2.59 15.07
CA LYS A 146 -12.13 -2.38 16.41
C LYS A 146 -12.92 -3.60 16.89
N HIS A 147 -13.30 -4.48 15.97
CA HIS A 147 -14.12 -5.67 16.24
C HIS A 147 -13.30 -6.97 16.18
N TYR A 148 -12.21 -6.99 15.41
CA TYR A 148 -11.35 -8.15 15.18
C TYR A 148 -9.87 -7.75 15.21
N ASP A 149 -8.96 -8.70 15.40
CA ASP A 149 -7.53 -8.47 15.25
C ASP A 149 -7.04 -9.05 13.90
N TYR A 150 -6.47 -8.21 13.03
CA TYR A 150 -5.91 -8.68 11.75
C TYR A 150 -4.76 -9.68 11.97
N ARG A 151 -4.12 -9.69 13.14
CA ARG A 151 -3.06 -10.63 13.50
C ARG A 151 -3.54 -12.08 13.57
N ASP A 152 -4.82 -12.31 13.91
CA ASP A 152 -5.43 -13.65 13.90
C ASP A 152 -5.42 -14.27 12.49
N TYR A 153 -5.31 -13.43 11.47
CA TYR A 153 -5.26 -13.83 10.06
C TYR A 153 -3.82 -13.95 9.53
N GLY A 154 -2.80 -13.86 10.40
CA GLY A 154 -1.39 -13.90 10.01
C GLY A 154 -0.90 -12.63 9.32
N ILE A 155 -1.56 -11.50 9.58
CA ILE A 155 -1.10 -10.17 9.14
C ILE A 155 -0.25 -9.56 10.25
N ILE A 156 0.94 -9.08 9.90
CA ILE A 156 1.90 -8.54 10.86
C ILE A 156 1.88 -7.00 10.94
N GLY A 157 1.21 -6.34 10.00
CA GLY A 157 1.27 -4.90 9.87
C GLY A 157 0.16 -4.26 9.05
N GLU A 158 -0.31 -3.12 9.56
CA GLU A 158 -1.16 -2.14 8.89
C GLU A 158 -0.58 -0.73 9.15
N PRO A 159 -0.24 0.07 8.11
CA PRO A 159 0.52 1.31 8.29
C PRO A 159 -0.09 2.34 9.26
N TYR A 160 -1.42 2.42 9.38
CA TYR A 160 -2.08 3.39 10.27
C TYR A 160 -2.07 2.95 11.74
N PHE A 161 -1.75 1.69 12.04
CA PHE A 161 -1.71 1.17 13.40
C PHE A 161 -0.33 0.76 13.86
N ASP A 162 0.54 0.31 12.95
CA ASP A 162 1.81 -0.32 13.26
C ASP A 162 3.03 0.55 12.93
N LEU A 163 2.82 1.81 12.54
CA LEU A 163 3.87 2.81 12.36
C LEU A 163 3.72 3.95 13.37
N ASP A 164 4.85 4.39 13.93
CA ASP A 164 4.90 5.59 14.75
C ASP A 164 5.25 6.82 13.89
N TYR A 165 4.21 7.57 13.51
CA TYR A 165 4.37 8.79 12.72
C TYR A 165 4.92 10.00 13.51
N ALA A 166 5.19 9.86 14.81
CA ALA A 166 6.02 10.84 15.53
C ALA A 166 7.50 10.72 15.13
N GLU A 167 7.94 9.52 14.76
CA GLU A 167 9.31 9.20 14.35
C GLU A 167 9.44 9.08 12.82
N ILE A 168 8.36 8.70 12.13
CA ILE A 168 8.34 8.52 10.67
C ILE A 168 7.78 9.75 9.97
N PHE A 169 8.59 10.34 9.10
CA PHE A 169 8.13 11.40 8.21
C PHE A 169 7.27 10.83 7.07
N TYR A 170 5.97 11.09 7.13
CA TYR A 170 5.00 10.65 6.12
C TYR A 170 4.78 11.68 5.01
N ILE A 171 4.83 11.22 3.77
CA ILE A 171 4.53 12.01 2.57
C ILE A 171 3.54 11.22 1.71
N THR A 172 2.50 11.89 1.21
CA THR A 172 1.52 11.31 0.28
C THR A 172 1.24 12.25 -0.89
N ASP A 173 0.98 11.68 -2.07
CA ASP A 173 0.48 12.39 -3.24
C ASP A 173 -1.01 12.15 -3.52
N THR A 174 -1.75 11.57 -2.56
CA THR A 174 -3.19 11.36 -2.65
C THR A 174 -3.91 12.63 -3.12
N GLY A 175 -4.76 12.49 -4.14
CA GLY A 175 -5.46 13.64 -4.73
C GLY A 175 -4.61 14.47 -5.70
N ARG A 176 -3.46 13.94 -6.16
CA ARG A 176 -2.53 14.56 -7.12
C ARG A 176 -1.90 15.85 -6.59
N LYS A 177 -1.62 15.88 -5.29
CA LYS A 177 -0.95 16.98 -4.59
C LYS A 177 -0.23 16.43 -3.37
N TRP A 178 0.98 16.89 -3.13
CA TRP A 178 1.76 16.51 -1.94
C TRP A 178 1.06 16.98 -0.65
N ASN A 179 0.83 16.05 0.27
CA ASN A 179 0.30 16.27 1.63
C ASN A 179 -0.98 17.12 1.69
N ASN A 180 -1.91 16.87 0.76
CA ASN A 180 -3.15 17.64 0.69
C ASN A 180 -4.18 17.21 1.73
N LYS A 181 -4.10 17.83 2.92
CA LYS A 181 -5.03 17.63 4.04
C LYS A 181 -6.50 17.90 3.70
N ASP A 182 -6.78 18.68 2.65
CA ASP A 182 -8.14 19.00 2.21
C ASP A 182 -8.73 17.94 1.27
N ALA A 183 -7.91 17.07 0.68
CA ALA A 183 -8.35 16.05 -0.28
C ALA A 183 -8.51 14.65 0.32
N SER A 184 -7.80 14.33 1.41
CA SER A 184 -7.89 13.02 2.07
C SER A 184 -8.24 13.16 3.54
N LEU A 185 -9.48 12.82 3.89
CA LEU A 185 -9.95 12.81 5.28
C LEU A 185 -9.32 11.68 6.10
N ARG A 186 -8.86 10.62 5.42
CA ARG A 186 -8.41 9.35 6.03
C ARG A 186 -6.89 9.19 6.07
N ASP A 187 -6.15 9.95 5.27
CA ASP A 187 -4.68 10.04 5.37
C ASP A 187 -4.32 11.00 6.53
N LYS A 188 -4.56 10.54 7.76
CA LYS A 188 -4.22 11.22 9.01
C LYS A 188 -3.62 10.26 10.01
#